data_AF-A0A951EFS4-F1
#
_entry.id   AF-A0A951EFS4-F1
#
_cell.length_a   1.000
_cell.length_b   1.000
_cell.length_c   1.000
_cell.angle_alpha   90.00
_cell.angle_beta   90.00
_cell.angle_gamma   90.00
#
_symmetry.space_group_name_H-M   'P 1'
#
loop_
_entity.id
_entity.type
_entity.pdbx_description
1 polymer ?
#
loop_
_entity_poly.entity_id
_entity_poly.type
_entity_poly.pdbx_seq_one_letter_code
_entity_poly.pdbx_strand_id
1 'polypeptide(L)'
;MARAAAESNDHHALDFSVDESMAEFHELATSAGADVVGATVQRRDKPDPATLIGKGKLAEVAEQAGRARANVVLFDHDLSPSQLRNIEKELDPRVLDRTQLILDIFAARARTREGKLQVELAQLEYMLPRLTGRGAQMSQTGGGIGTRGPGETQLETDRRKIAR
;
A
#
# COMPACT_ATOMS: atom_id res chain seq x y z
N MET A 1 -16.32 -29.03 -30.54
CA MET A 1 -16.09 -27.58 -30.36
C MET A 1 -16.32 -27.22 -28.90
N ALA A 2 -15.48 -26.33 -28.39
CA ALA A 2 -14.98 -26.31 -27.01
C ALA A 2 -16.01 -25.96 -25.93
N ARG A 3 -15.91 -26.67 -24.79
CA ARG A 3 -16.42 -26.30 -23.47
C ARG A 3 -15.23 -25.84 -22.62
N ALA A 4 -15.38 -24.72 -21.93
CA ALA A 4 -15.13 -24.52 -20.49
C ALA A 4 -15.07 -23.01 -20.20
N ALA A 5 -16.03 -22.51 -19.42
CA ALA A 5 -15.85 -21.31 -18.61
C ALA A 5 -15.46 -21.80 -17.22
N ALA A 6 -14.20 -21.56 -16.83
CA ALA A 6 -13.74 -21.75 -15.47
C ALA A 6 -13.58 -20.35 -14.86
N GLU A 7 -14.64 -19.84 -14.25
CA GLU A 7 -14.49 -18.86 -13.17
C GLU A 7 -14.38 -19.67 -11.88
N SER A 8 -13.16 -20.08 -11.53
CA SER A 8 -12.85 -20.47 -10.16
C SER A 8 -12.47 -19.20 -9.40
N ASN A 9 -13.50 -18.46 -8.98
CA ASN A 9 -13.32 -17.49 -7.92
C ASN A 9 -13.18 -18.30 -6.63
N ASP A 10 -11.94 -18.67 -6.29
CA ASP A 10 -11.62 -19.38 -5.04
C ASP A 10 -11.97 -18.46 -3.86
N HIS A 11 -13.24 -18.51 -3.47
CA HIS A 11 -13.73 -18.08 -2.17
C HIS A 11 -13.24 -19.11 -1.14
N HIS A 12 -11.97 -19.04 -0.78
CA HIS A 12 -11.44 -19.76 0.38
C HIS A 12 -10.99 -18.77 1.45
N ALA A 13 -11.91 -17.89 1.87
CA ALA A 13 -11.80 -17.20 3.14
C ALA A 13 -12.69 -17.95 4.13
N LEU A 14 -12.07 -18.54 5.16
CA LEU A 14 -12.76 -18.87 6.40
C LEU A 14 -13.56 -17.62 6.80
N ASP A 15 -14.87 -17.76 7.03
CA ASP A 15 -15.80 -16.66 7.29
C ASP A 15 -15.53 -16.09 8.70
N PHE A 16 -14.42 -15.39 8.84
CA PHE A 16 -14.07 -14.67 10.06
C PHE A 16 -15.07 -13.54 10.23
N SER A 17 -15.60 -13.43 11.45
CA SER A 17 -16.33 -12.23 11.85
C SER A 17 -15.44 -10.99 11.67
N VAL A 18 -16.08 -9.83 11.53
CA VAL A 18 -15.36 -8.54 11.47
C VAL A 18 -14.46 -8.36 12.69
N ASP A 19 -14.91 -8.83 13.85
CA ASP A 19 -14.17 -8.71 15.10
C ASP A 19 -12.92 -9.61 15.11
N GLU A 20 -13.02 -10.84 14.58
CA GLU A 20 -11.87 -11.74 14.43
C GLU A 20 -10.85 -11.20 13.42
N SER A 21 -11.32 -10.70 12.27
CA SER A 21 -10.45 -10.07 11.27
C SER A 21 -9.72 -8.86 11.84
N MET A 22 -10.42 -8.02 12.61
CA MET A 22 -9.82 -6.84 13.24
C MET A 22 -8.83 -7.22 14.36
N ALA A 23 -9.12 -8.28 15.12
CA ALA A 23 -8.22 -8.79 16.14
C ALA A 23 -6.91 -9.31 15.53
N GLU A 24 -7.01 -10.09 14.45
CA GLU A 24 -5.83 -10.58 13.71
C GLU A 24 -4.99 -9.42 13.16
N PHE A 25 -5.62 -8.43 12.53
CA PHE A 25 -4.89 -7.30 11.97
C PHE A 25 -4.21 -6.45 13.05
N HIS A 26 -4.86 -6.31 14.21
CA HIS A 26 -4.26 -5.66 15.38
C HIS A 26 -3.01 -6.42 15.88
N GLU A 27 -3.08 -7.75 15.98
CA GLU A 27 -1.92 -8.59 16.34
C GLU A 27 -0.79 -8.48 15.32
N LEU A 28 -1.13 -8.41 14.02
CA LEU A 28 -0.18 -8.23 12.94
C LEU A 28 0.53 -6.88 13.06
N ALA A 29 -0.22 -5.79 13.26
CA ALA A 29 0.33 -4.45 13.47
C ALA A 29 1.24 -4.39 14.71
N THR A 30 0.80 -4.99 15.82
CA THR A 30 1.58 -5.08 17.06
C THR A 30 2.89 -5.87 16.84
N SER A 31 2.84 -6.95 16.06
CA SER A 31 4.01 -7.76 15.69
C SER A 31 5.03 -6.99 14.84
N ALA A 32 4.59 -5.96 14.11
CA ALA A 32 5.45 -5.04 13.38
C ALA A 32 6.01 -3.91 14.28
N GLY A 33 5.62 -3.86 15.55
CA GLY A 33 6.02 -2.84 16.51
C GLY A 33 5.16 -1.56 16.48
N ALA A 34 3.98 -1.61 15.86
CA ALA A 34 3.05 -0.49 15.90
C ALA A 34 2.30 -0.42 17.24
N ASP A 35 2.10 0.79 17.74
CA ASP A 35 1.17 1.09 18.84
C ASP A 35 -0.17 1.53 18.23
N VAL A 36 -1.20 0.70 18.37
CA VAL A 36 -2.50 0.92 17.71
C VAL A 36 -3.36 1.86 18.55
N VAL A 37 -3.36 3.14 18.17
CA VAL A 37 -4.05 4.22 18.89
C VAL A 37 -5.53 4.39 18.50
N GLY A 38 -6.02 3.62 17.53
CA GLY A 38 -7.40 3.66 17.07
C GLY A 38 -7.67 2.68 15.94
N ALA A 39 -8.93 2.32 15.78
CA ALA A 39 -9.38 1.41 14.73
C ALA A 39 -10.74 1.87 14.19
N THR A 40 -10.97 1.63 12.90
CA THR A 40 -12.26 1.92 12.28
C THR A 40 -12.58 0.91 11.20
N VAL A 41 -13.86 0.57 11.07
CA VAL A 41 -14.36 -0.37 10.08
C VAL A 41 -15.38 0.32 9.19
N GLN A 42 -15.36 0.00 7.91
CA GLN A 42 -16.41 0.40 6.98
C GLN A 42 -16.92 -0.82 6.22
N ARG A 43 -18.21 -1.13 6.37
CA ARG A 43 -18.89 -2.11 5.52
C ARG A 43 -19.39 -1.41 4.25
N ARG A 44 -19.08 -1.97 3.08
CA ARG A 44 -19.57 -1.51 1.78
C ARG A 44 -19.72 -2.70 0.83
N ASP A 45 -20.67 -2.64 -0.08
CA ASP A 45 -20.88 -3.68 -1.09
C ASP A 45 -19.75 -3.74 -2.12
N LYS A 46 -19.16 -2.58 -2.41
CA LYS A 46 -18.03 -2.45 -3.35
C LYS A 46 -17.00 -1.45 -2.82
N PRO A 47 -15.70 -1.75 -2.94
CA PRO A 47 -14.62 -0.79 -2.69
C PRO A 47 -14.76 0.46 -3.53
N ASP A 48 -14.37 1.61 -2.98
CA ASP A 48 -14.21 2.82 -3.76
C ASP A 48 -12.97 2.67 -4.68
N PRO A 49 -13.10 2.85 -6.00
CA PRO A 49 -11.99 2.64 -6.93
C PRO A 49 -10.86 3.65 -6.73
N ALA A 50 -11.15 4.82 -6.15
CA ALA A 50 -10.17 5.88 -5.93
C ALA A 50 -9.47 5.79 -4.59
N THR A 51 -10.12 5.31 -3.52
CA THR A 51 -9.58 5.36 -2.14
C THR A 51 -9.87 4.13 -1.29
N LEU A 52 -10.42 3.05 -1.86
CA LEU A 52 -10.90 1.83 -1.19
C LEU A 52 -12.10 2.07 -0.25
N ILE A 53 -12.02 3.09 0.59
CA ILE A 53 -13.08 3.57 1.49
C ILE A 53 -13.81 4.79 0.89
N GLY A 54 -14.98 5.13 1.41
CA GLY A 54 -15.71 6.32 0.94
C GLY A 54 -15.06 7.63 1.41
N LYS A 55 -15.20 8.73 0.65
CA LYS A 55 -14.65 10.05 0.99
C LYS A 55 -14.97 10.55 2.41
N GLY A 56 -16.22 10.40 2.86
CA GLY A 56 -16.61 10.78 4.21
C GLY A 56 -15.84 9.98 5.27
N LYS A 57 -15.62 8.69 5.01
CA LYS A 57 -14.85 7.83 5.92
C LYS A 57 -13.37 8.20 5.93
N LEU A 58 -12.83 8.56 4.77
CA LEU A 58 -11.45 9.03 4.67
C LEU A 58 -11.22 10.32 5.48
N ALA A 59 -12.17 11.26 5.43
CA ALA A 59 -12.13 12.46 6.27
C ALA A 59 -12.24 12.15 7.77
N GLU A 60 -13.10 11.22 8.19
CA GLU A 60 -13.15 10.74 9.58
C GLU A 60 -11.81 10.15 10.02
N VAL A 61 -11.17 9.32 9.17
CA VAL A 61 -9.86 8.74 9.44
C VAL A 61 -8.79 9.83 9.59
N ALA A 62 -8.80 10.85 8.73
CA ALA A 62 -7.87 11.98 8.82
C ALA A 62 -8.00 12.73 10.16
N GLU A 63 -9.23 13.01 10.58
CA GLU A 63 -9.52 13.69 11.85
C GLU A 63 -9.08 12.84 13.05
N GLN A 64 -9.39 11.54 13.03
CA GLN A 64 -8.98 10.60 14.08
C GLN A 64 -7.46 10.48 14.17
N ALA A 65 -6.78 10.34 13.03
CA ALA A 65 -5.33 10.26 12.97
C ALA A 65 -4.66 11.54 13.50
N GLY A 66 -5.18 12.72 13.14
CA GLY A 66 -4.70 14.00 13.65
C GLY A 66 -4.89 14.14 15.17
N ARG A 67 -6.07 13.78 15.69
CA ARG A 67 -6.35 13.80 17.14
C ARG A 67 -5.44 12.86 17.93
N ALA A 68 -5.22 11.66 17.42
CA ALA A 68 -4.37 10.65 18.05
C ALA A 68 -2.88 10.88 17.79
N ARG A 69 -2.51 11.85 16.93
CA ARG A 69 -1.14 12.10 16.45
C ARG A 69 -0.51 10.84 15.84
N ALA A 70 -1.31 10.07 15.12
CA ALA A 70 -0.84 8.88 14.42
C ALA A 70 0.17 9.26 13.33
N ASN A 71 1.29 8.56 13.27
CA ASN A 71 2.33 8.72 12.25
C ASN A 71 2.11 7.81 11.02
N VAL A 72 1.32 6.75 11.19
CA VAL A 72 0.99 5.77 10.16
C VAL A 72 -0.50 5.42 10.22
N VAL A 73 -1.12 5.27 9.06
CA VAL A 73 -2.47 4.69 8.89
C VAL A 73 -2.34 3.36 8.16
N LEU A 74 -2.87 2.29 8.76
CA LEU A 74 -2.82 0.92 8.24
C LEU A 74 -4.15 0.55 7.60
N PHE A 75 -4.10 0.01 6.38
CA PHE A 75 -5.24 -0.57 5.68
C PHE A 75 -5.14 -2.09 5.67
N ASP A 76 -6.20 -2.76 6.12
CA ASP A 76 -6.28 -4.23 6.19
C ASP A 76 -6.37 -4.90 4.81
N HIS A 77 -6.48 -4.13 3.73
CA HIS A 77 -6.60 -4.63 2.36
C HIS A 77 -5.53 -3.98 1.48
N ASP A 78 -5.12 -4.69 0.44
CA ASP A 78 -4.15 -4.18 -0.52
C ASP A 78 -4.68 -2.96 -1.26
N LEU A 79 -3.83 -1.95 -1.38
CA LEU A 79 -4.15 -0.72 -2.09
C LEU A 79 -3.52 -0.77 -3.47
N SER A 80 -4.29 -0.51 -4.53
CA SER A 80 -3.70 -0.24 -5.85
C SER A 80 -2.77 0.99 -5.79
N PRO A 81 -1.80 1.13 -6.71
CA PRO A 81 -0.95 2.31 -6.77
C PRO A 81 -1.73 3.62 -6.85
N SER A 82 -2.87 3.64 -7.54
CA SER A 82 -3.75 4.81 -7.61
C SER A 82 -4.46 5.10 -6.30
N GLN A 83 -4.96 4.07 -5.61
CA GLN A 83 -5.63 4.24 -4.32
C GLN A 83 -4.67 4.80 -3.29
N LEU A 84 -3.47 4.21 -3.16
CA LEU A 84 -2.44 4.67 -2.24
C LEU A 84 -2.12 6.16 -2.49
N ARG A 85 -1.87 6.55 -3.74
CA ARG A 85 -1.58 7.96 -4.08
C ARG A 85 -2.72 8.92 -3.77
N ASN A 86 -3.97 8.50 -3.92
CA ASN A 86 -5.11 9.37 -3.63
C ASN A 86 -5.31 9.52 -2.13
N ILE A 87 -5.13 8.44 -1.36
CA ILE A 87 -5.21 8.46 0.10
C ILE A 87 -4.07 9.31 0.68
N GLU A 88 -2.83 9.15 0.21
CA GLU A 88 -1.65 9.95 0.62
C GLU A 88 -1.80 11.46 0.31
N LYS A 89 -2.73 11.87 -0.56
CA LYS A 89 -3.01 13.30 -0.81
C LYS A 89 -4.00 13.90 0.20
N GLU A 90 -4.81 13.05 0.83
CA GLU A 90 -5.88 13.45 1.74
C GLU A 90 -5.47 13.22 3.21
N LEU A 91 -4.44 12.39 3.44
CA LEU A 91 -3.90 12.06 4.76
C LEU A 91 -2.45 12.56 4.89
N ASP A 92 -2.16 13.25 6.00
CA ASP A 92 -0.78 13.63 6.37
C ASP A 92 0.11 12.45 6.82
N PRO A 93 -0.39 11.46 7.60
CA PRO A 93 0.41 10.31 8.01
C PRO A 93 0.80 9.40 6.85
N ARG A 94 1.88 8.62 7.03
CA ARG A 94 2.25 7.58 6.06
C ARG A 94 1.15 6.53 5.98
N VAL A 95 0.87 6.04 4.77
CA VAL A 95 -0.15 5.00 4.55
C VAL A 95 0.53 3.67 4.22
N LEU A 96 0.15 2.59 4.89
CA LEU A 96 0.58 1.23 4.56
C LEU A 96 -0.64 0.33 4.36
N ASP A 97 -0.53 -0.61 3.44
CA ASP A 97 -1.49 -1.70 3.27
C ASP A 97 -1.00 -3.00 3.93
N ARG A 98 -1.85 -4.03 3.91
CA ARG A 98 -1.55 -5.33 4.51
C ARG A 98 -0.27 -5.95 3.95
N THR A 99 -0.08 -5.92 2.63
CA THR A 99 1.14 -6.43 2.01
C THR A 99 2.40 -5.73 2.54
N GLN A 100 2.42 -4.40 2.60
CA GLN A 100 3.59 -3.68 3.12
C GLN A 100 3.85 -4.00 4.60
N LEU A 101 2.80 -4.12 5.43
CA LEU A 101 2.92 -4.51 6.83
C LEU A 101 3.57 -5.90 6.98
N ILE A 102 3.12 -6.88 6.18
CA ILE A 102 3.67 -8.24 6.18
C ILE A 102 5.14 -8.23 5.76
N LEU A 103 5.50 -7.46 4.72
CA LEU A 103 6.89 -7.32 4.28
C LEU A 103 7.77 -6.70 5.37
N ASP A 104 7.27 -5.70 6.10
CA ASP A 104 8.00 -5.08 7.21
C ASP A 104 8.25 -6.09 8.36
N ILE A 105 7.27 -6.94 8.68
CA ILE A 105 7.41 -8.02 9.66
C ILE A 105 8.46 -9.04 9.20
N PHE A 106 8.42 -9.45 7.93
CA PHE A 106 9.41 -10.38 7.39
C PHE A 106 10.81 -9.77 7.36
N ALA A 107 10.94 -8.49 7.03
CA ALA A 107 12.22 -7.77 7.08
C ALA A 107 12.79 -7.75 8.50
N ALA A 108 11.96 -7.52 9.51
CA ALA A 108 12.37 -7.54 10.90
C ALA A 108 12.82 -8.94 11.39
N ARG A 109 12.24 -10.01 10.81
CA ARG A 109 12.50 -11.41 11.21
C ARG A 109 13.59 -12.09 10.38
N ALA A 110 13.92 -11.61 9.18
CA ALA A 110 14.89 -12.24 8.29
C ALA A 110 16.33 -12.19 8.86
N ARG A 111 16.83 -13.35 9.32
CA ARG A 111 18.20 -13.47 9.88
C ARG A 111 19.22 -14.01 8.89
N THR A 112 18.82 -14.91 8.00
CA THR A 112 19.71 -15.54 7.02
C THR A 112 19.94 -14.62 5.82
N ARG A 113 21.06 -14.82 5.10
CA ARG A 113 21.35 -14.06 3.87
C ARG A 113 20.29 -14.30 2.79
N GLU A 114 19.88 -15.54 2.62
CA GLU A 114 18.83 -15.92 1.67
C GLU A 114 17.48 -15.28 2.01
N GLY A 115 17.05 -15.34 3.27
CA GLY A 115 15.79 -14.74 3.70
C GLY A 115 15.79 -13.21 3.53
N LYS A 116 16.91 -12.54 3.81
CA LYS A 116 17.04 -11.10 3.57
C LYS A 116 16.89 -10.75 2.09
N LEU A 117 17.52 -11.52 1.20
CA LEU A 117 17.42 -11.31 -0.25
C LEU A 117 15.99 -11.54 -0.77
N GLN A 118 15.29 -12.56 -0.25
CA GLN A 118 13.90 -12.82 -0.64
C GLN A 118 12.96 -11.68 -0.21
N VAL A 119 13.12 -11.17 1.01
CA VAL A 119 12.33 -10.04 1.49
C VAL A 119 12.65 -8.78 0.69
N GLU A 120 13.92 -8.51 0.42
CA GLU A 120 14.35 -7.38 -0.39
C GLU A 120 13.75 -7.46 -1.80
N LEU A 121 13.81 -8.62 -2.46
CA LEU A 121 13.17 -8.84 -3.75
C LEU A 121 11.67 -8.56 -3.70
N ALA A 122 10.96 -9.08 -2.70
CA ALA A 122 9.52 -8.86 -2.55
C ALA A 122 9.17 -7.37 -2.31
N GLN A 123 9.99 -6.67 -1.52
CA GLN A 123 9.86 -5.22 -1.35
C GLN A 123 10.07 -4.46 -2.66
N LEU A 124 11.08 -4.85 -3.44
CA LEU A 124 11.36 -4.27 -4.75
C LEU A 124 10.21 -4.49 -5.74
N GLU A 125 9.67 -5.71 -5.82
CA GLU A 125 8.53 -6.06 -6.66
C GLU A 125 7.27 -5.28 -6.28
N TYR A 126 7.02 -5.11 -4.98
CA TYR A 126 5.90 -4.31 -4.47
C TYR A 126 6.05 -2.82 -4.78
N MET A 127 7.28 -2.27 -4.68
CA MET A 127 7.57 -0.86 -4.94
C MET A 127 7.53 -0.50 -6.42
N LEU A 128 8.00 -1.39 -7.30
CA LEU A 128 8.14 -1.14 -8.74
C LEU A 128 6.88 -0.55 -9.41
N PRO A 129 5.67 -1.14 -9.28
CA PRO A 129 4.45 -0.58 -9.89
C PRO A 129 4.01 0.74 -9.24
N ARG A 130 4.48 1.07 -8.02
CA ARG A 130 4.09 2.26 -7.27
C ARG A 130 4.96 3.48 -7.56
N LEU A 131 6.19 3.27 -8.05
CA LEU A 131 7.12 4.34 -8.42
C LEU A 131 6.73 5.08 -9.71
N THR A 132 6.13 4.37 -10.67
CA THR A 132 5.82 4.91 -12.01
C THR A 132 4.85 6.11 -12.01
N GLY A 133 4.01 6.24 -10.99
CA GLY A 133 3.03 7.33 -10.86
C GLY A 133 3.57 8.62 -10.19
N ARG A 134 4.77 8.62 -9.60
CA ARG A 134 5.34 9.80 -8.91
C ARG A 134 6.06 10.78 -9.86
N GLY A 135 6.22 10.44 -11.14
CA GLY A 135 7.00 11.25 -12.09
C GLY A 135 6.39 12.56 -12.52
N ALA A 136 5.06 12.68 -12.40
CA ALA A 136 4.38 13.93 -12.73
C ALA A 136 4.73 15.07 -11.74
N GLN A 137 4.97 14.77 -10.47
CA GLN A 137 5.28 15.78 -9.45
C GLN A 137 6.75 16.25 -9.49
N MET A 138 7.70 15.38 -9.87
CA MET A 138 9.12 15.77 -10.05
C MET A 138 9.40 16.42 -11.42
N SER A 139 8.52 16.22 -12.41
CA SER A 139 8.62 16.84 -13.74
C SER A 139 8.27 18.34 -13.71
N GLN A 140 7.39 18.79 -12.81
CA GLN A 140 6.92 20.18 -12.76
C GLN A 140 7.96 21.18 -12.23
N THR A 141 8.97 20.75 -11.46
CA THR A 141 10.06 21.65 -11.02
C THR A 141 11.14 21.85 -12.10
N GLY A 142 11.06 21.12 -13.23
CA GLY A 142 12.01 21.19 -14.34
C GLY A 142 11.67 22.22 -15.43
N GLY A 143 10.77 23.17 -15.17
CA GLY A 143 10.32 24.21 -16.11
C GLY A 143 11.32 25.34 -16.40
N GLY A 144 12.63 25.04 -16.41
CA GLY A 144 13.70 25.96 -16.78
C GLY A 144 14.13 25.75 -18.23
N ILE A 145 14.05 26.80 -19.04
CA ILE A 145 14.38 26.87 -20.48
C ILE A 145 15.76 26.25 -20.76
N GLY A 146 15.79 25.08 -21.40
CA GLY A 146 17.03 24.35 -21.70
C GLY A 146 16.83 22.91 -22.17
N THR A 147 15.81 22.66 -22.99
CA THR A 147 15.52 21.34 -23.56
C THR A 147 16.64 20.86 -24.49
N ARG A 148 17.36 19.80 -24.10
CA ARG A 148 18.02 18.85 -25.03
C ARG A 148 18.39 17.54 -24.32
N GLY A 149 17.63 16.48 -24.64
CA GLY A 149 17.92 15.08 -24.28
C GLY A 149 16.65 14.33 -23.81
N PRO A 150 16.15 13.32 -24.55
CA PRO A 150 14.88 12.67 -24.20
C PRO A 150 15.06 11.67 -23.05
N GLY A 151 14.36 11.90 -21.95
CA GLY A 151 13.53 10.84 -21.37
C GLY A 151 14.10 9.94 -20.29
N GLU A 152 15.18 10.28 -19.59
CA GLU A 152 15.52 9.58 -18.33
C GLU A 152 15.09 10.45 -17.13
N THR A 153 13.85 10.25 -16.68
CA THR A 153 13.41 10.81 -15.40
C THR A 153 14.10 10.02 -14.28
N GLN A 154 14.43 10.66 -13.15
CA GLN A 154 15.06 10.01 -11.99
C GLN A 154 14.36 8.70 -11.59
N LEU A 155 13.05 8.63 -11.80
CA LEU A 155 12.23 7.43 -11.57
C LEU A 155 12.48 6.30 -12.58
N GLU A 156 12.76 6.61 -13.84
CA GLU A 156 13.16 5.61 -14.83
C GLU A 156 14.55 5.05 -14.51
N THR A 157 15.46 5.89 -13.99
CA THR A 157 16.75 5.43 -13.45
C THR A 157 16.56 4.52 -12.24
N ASP A 158 15.70 4.89 -11.29
CA ASP A 158 15.45 4.08 -10.10
C ASP A 158 14.72 2.77 -10.46
N ARG A 159 13.80 2.81 -11.42
CA ARG A 159 13.16 1.63 -12.00
C ARG A 159 14.17 0.65 -12.60
N ARG A 160 15.12 1.14 -13.39
CA ARG A 160 16.16 0.30 -14.02
C ARG A 160 17.08 -0.38 -13.01
N LYS A 161 17.34 0.27 -11.87
CA LYS A 161 18.11 -0.33 -10.77
C LYS A 161 17.35 -1.45 -10.08
N ILE A 162 16.03 -1.33 -9.98
CA ILE A 162 15.16 -2.33 -9.35
C ILE A 162 14.91 -3.53 -10.28
N ALA A 163 14.82 -3.29 -11.59
CA ALA A 163 14.53 -4.33 -12.58
C ALA A 163 15.75 -5.17 -13.01
N ARG A 164 16.95 -4.89 -12.49
CA ARG A 164 18.21 -5.60 -12.78
C ARG A 164 18.61 -6.49 -11.62
#